data_AF-A0A3N7GC70-F1
#
_entry.id   AF-A0A3N7GC70-F1
#
_cell.length_a   1.000
_cell.length_b   1.000
_cell.length_c   1.000
_cell.angle_alpha   90.00
_cell.angle_beta   90.00
_cell.angle_gamma   90.00
#
_symmetry.space_group_name_H-M   'P 1'
#
loop_
_entity.id
_entity.type
_entity.pdbx_description
1 polymer ?
#
loop_
_entity_poly.entity_id
_entity_poly.type
_entity_poly.pdbx_seq_one_letter_code
_entity_poly.pdbx_strand_id
1 'polypeptide(L)'
;MLPRLKQTLQSLKRTATISKAQAIKNLSTQIKKEDVPTEKLDCVVIGAGVVGIAIARELASKGREVLVLDSASTFGTGTSSRNSEVIHAGIYYPPDSLKGEAENNGTTFSYNSTVIGGHLEGNCLHLYIVESKDLENWNGDYPLHPELVLVPKLVVNSAGLSSLALAKRFHGLDNGIIPPGFFARGCYFTLSSTKVPPFEHLIYPIPEDGGLGVHVTLDLDGQLKFGPDVEWIDGIDDVSSFLNKYDYSVSASRAERFYPEIRKYYPNLKDGSLQPGYSGIRPKISGPRQSPIDFVIQGEDIHGVPGLVNLFGIESPGLTASMAIAEHIASRFLK
;
A
#
# COMPACT_ATOMS: atom_id res chain seq x y z
N MET A 1 23.37 3.30 -15.81
CA MET A 1 22.70 4.36 -15.03
C MET A 1 22.29 3.84 -13.64
N LEU A 2 21.69 2.65 -13.53
CA LEU A 2 21.37 1.96 -12.25
C LEU A 2 22.49 1.85 -11.18
N PRO A 3 23.79 1.64 -11.53
CA PRO A 3 24.84 1.57 -10.51
C PRO A 3 25.09 2.91 -9.82
N ARG A 4 24.81 4.03 -10.52
CA ARG A 4 25.00 5.39 -10.01
C ARG A 4 23.92 5.76 -8.99
N LEU A 5 22.66 5.38 -9.21
CA LEU A 5 21.59 5.64 -8.24
C LEU A 5 21.79 4.83 -6.95
N LYS A 6 22.15 3.53 -7.06
CA LYS A 6 22.57 2.73 -5.91
C LYS A 6 23.80 3.31 -5.20
N GLN A 7 24.78 3.81 -5.95
CA GLN A 7 25.96 4.47 -5.39
C GLN A 7 25.63 5.82 -4.73
N THR A 8 24.76 6.65 -5.29
CA THR A 8 24.32 7.92 -4.71
C THR A 8 23.54 7.68 -3.42
N LEU A 9 22.59 6.73 -3.43
CA LEU A 9 21.86 6.29 -2.24
C LEU A 9 22.79 5.64 -1.19
N GLN A 10 23.84 4.93 -1.61
CA GLN A 10 24.84 4.37 -0.70
C GLN A 10 25.89 5.40 -0.22
N SER A 11 26.20 6.44 -0.99
CA SER A 11 27.20 7.46 -0.62
C SER A 11 26.63 8.49 0.34
N LEU A 12 25.33 8.82 0.25
CA LEU A 12 24.64 9.66 1.24
C LEU A 12 24.70 9.06 2.65
N LYS A 13 24.73 7.73 2.78
CA LYS A 13 24.89 7.00 4.06
C LYS A 13 26.24 7.21 4.77
N ARG A 14 27.26 7.79 4.11
CA ARG A 14 28.63 7.91 4.66
C ARG A 14 29.00 9.28 5.22
N THR A 15 28.20 10.34 4.98
CA THR A 15 28.67 11.72 5.22
C THR A 15 28.16 12.36 6.53
N ALA A 16 27.35 11.67 7.33
CA ALA A 16 26.79 12.24 8.56
C ALA A 16 27.66 11.95 9.82
N THR A 17 28.86 12.54 9.89
CA THR A 17 29.60 12.64 11.16
C THR A 17 30.36 13.97 11.24
N ILE A 18 29.72 15.03 11.77
CA ILE A 18 30.41 16.25 12.20
C ILE A 18 29.89 16.66 13.58
N SER A 19 30.81 16.97 14.50
CA SER A 19 30.55 17.18 15.92
C SER A 19 29.84 18.52 16.23
N LYS A 20 29.01 18.50 17.28
CA LYS A 20 28.06 19.56 17.68
C LYS A 20 28.67 20.89 18.20
N ALA A 21 29.98 21.08 18.22
CA ALA A 21 30.59 22.17 19.02
C ALA A 21 31.06 23.41 18.24
N GLN A 22 31.07 23.41 16.90
CA GLN A 22 31.59 24.54 16.10
C GLN A 22 30.55 25.26 15.23
N ALA A 23 29.27 24.89 15.33
CA ALA A 23 28.20 25.37 14.45
C ALA A 23 27.60 26.75 14.82
N ILE A 24 27.90 27.35 15.97
CA ILE A 24 27.00 28.40 16.51
C ILE A 24 27.41 29.85 16.13
N LYS A 25 28.59 30.12 15.55
CA LYS A 25 29.04 31.53 15.38
C LYS A 25 29.11 32.11 13.96
N ASN A 26 28.78 31.36 12.92
CA ASN A 26 28.78 31.85 11.52
C ASN A 26 27.40 31.79 10.83
N LEU A 27 26.31 31.56 11.58
CA LEU A 27 24.99 31.24 11.02
C LEU A 27 24.15 32.44 10.53
N SER A 28 24.72 33.62 10.34
CA SER A 28 23.98 34.82 9.90
C SER A 28 24.31 35.33 8.49
N THR A 29 25.21 34.67 7.74
CA THR A 29 25.42 34.96 6.32
C THR A 29 25.80 33.69 5.56
N GLN A 30 24.99 33.30 4.57
CA GLN A 30 25.14 32.14 3.65
C GLN A 30 24.56 30.79 4.13
N ILE A 31 23.23 30.66 4.20
CA ILE A 31 22.60 29.39 3.82
C ILE A 31 22.13 29.57 2.38
N LYS A 32 22.97 29.14 1.43
CA LYS A 32 22.52 28.92 0.05
C LYS A 32 21.45 27.84 0.11
N LYS A 33 20.36 28.02 -0.65
CA LYS A 33 19.40 26.97 -1.02
C LYS A 33 20.20 25.70 -1.32
N GLU A 34 20.19 24.71 -0.44
CA GLU A 34 20.83 23.42 -0.72
C GLU A 34 20.09 22.83 -1.92
N ASP A 35 20.78 22.65 -3.04
CA ASP A 35 20.20 22.00 -4.22
C ASP A 35 19.97 20.52 -3.86
N VAL A 36 18.74 20.21 -3.45
CA VAL A 36 18.30 18.83 -3.22
C VAL A 36 18.57 18.04 -4.51
N PRO A 37 19.30 16.91 -4.44
CA PRO A 37 19.58 16.09 -5.62
C PRO A 37 18.31 15.79 -6.39
N THR A 38 18.35 15.96 -7.71
CA THR A 38 17.20 15.77 -8.59
C THR A 38 17.55 14.81 -9.71
N GLU A 39 16.76 13.75 -9.89
CA GLU A 39 16.98 12.71 -10.89
C GLU A 39 15.76 12.53 -11.80
N LYS A 40 16.00 12.37 -13.11
CA LYS A 40 14.95 12.10 -14.10
C LYS A 40 14.82 10.60 -14.31
N LEU A 41 13.57 10.13 -14.37
CA LEU A 41 13.25 8.70 -14.50
C LEU A 41 12.19 8.50 -15.57
N ASP A 42 12.02 7.26 -16.00
CA ASP A 42 10.98 6.92 -16.96
C ASP A 42 9.65 6.62 -16.26
N CYS A 43 9.61 5.59 -15.40
CA CYS A 43 8.42 5.27 -14.60
C CYS A 43 8.77 5.12 -13.11
N VAL A 44 7.91 5.66 -12.25
CA VAL A 44 7.93 5.44 -10.79
C VAL A 44 6.62 4.83 -10.34
N VAL A 45 6.68 3.72 -9.60
CA VAL A 45 5.51 3.12 -8.93
C VAL A 45 5.69 3.28 -7.41
N ILE A 46 4.69 3.85 -6.75
CA ILE A 46 4.71 4.13 -5.32
C ILE A 46 3.92 3.04 -4.61
N GLY A 47 4.59 2.27 -3.75
CA GLY A 47 4.06 1.10 -3.05
C GLY A 47 4.46 -0.22 -3.73
N ALA A 48 5.15 -1.09 -3.00
CA ALA A 48 5.52 -2.45 -3.36
C ALA A 48 4.55 -3.48 -2.76
N GLY A 49 3.26 -3.14 -2.69
CA GLY A 49 2.19 -4.13 -2.53
C GLY A 49 1.98 -4.95 -3.80
N VAL A 50 1.09 -5.95 -3.76
CA VAL A 50 0.85 -6.84 -4.91
C VAL A 50 0.44 -6.10 -6.18
N VAL A 51 -0.39 -5.06 -6.04
CA VAL A 51 -0.85 -4.22 -7.16
C VAL A 51 0.31 -3.41 -7.74
N GLY A 52 1.11 -2.75 -6.91
CA GLY A 52 2.27 -1.98 -7.37
C GLY A 52 3.33 -2.85 -8.04
N ILE A 53 3.57 -4.07 -7.52
CA ILE A 53 4.48 -5.04 -8.15
C ILE A 53 3.92 -5.51 -9.50
N ALA A 54 2.63 -5.83 -9.59
CA ALA A 54 2.00 -6.22 -10.86
C ALA A 54 2.14 -5.12 -11.92
N ILE A 55 1.91 -3.86 -11.53
CA ILE A 55 2.08 -2.69 -12.40
C ILE A 55 3.53 -2.55 -12.83
N ALA A 56 4.48 -2.61 -11.90
CA ALA A 56 5.89 -2.50 -12.21
C ALA A 56 6.35 -3.60 -13.17
N ARG A 57 5.93 -4.85 -12.93
CA ARG A 57 6.16 -5.97 -13.84
C ARG A 57 5.64 -5.68 -15.24
N GLU A 58 4.38 -5.27 -15.36
CA GLU A 58 3.75 -5.05 -16.65
C GLU A 58 4.46 -3.92 -17.42
N LEU A 59 4.74 -2.78 -16.77
CA LEU A 59 5.47 -1.66 -17.37
C LEU A 59 6.88 -2.08 -17.81
N ALA A 60 7.61 -2.82 -16.98
CA ALA A 60 8.95 -3.32 -17.30
C ALA A 60 8.93 -4.32 -18.46
N SER A 61 7.93 -5.22 -18.52
CA SER A 61 7.75 -6.15 -19.64
C SER A 61 7.50 -5.45 -20.98
N LYS A 62 6.99 -4.22 -20.95
CA LYS A 62 6.85 -3.35 -22.13
C LYS A 62 8.09 -2.49 -22.40
N GLY A 63 9.23 -2.82 -21.78
CA GLY A 63 10.53 -2.20 -22.05
C GLY A 63 10.78 -0.87 -21.35
N ARG A 64 10.03 -0.55 -20.29
CA ARG A 64 10.22 0.69 -19.52
C ARG A 64 11.20 0.51 -18.37
N GLU A 65 11.95 1.56 -18.06
CA GLU A 65 12.75 1.61 -16.84
C GLU A 65 11.84 1.98 -15.66
N VAL A 66 11.69 1.07 -14.70
CA VAL A 66 10.75 1.24 -13.59
C VAL A 66 11.51 1.28 -12.26
N LEU A 67 11.24 2.31 -11.46
CA LEU A 67 11.63 2.40 -10.06
C LEU A 67 10.40 2.21 -9.16
N VAL A 68 10.43 1.21 -8.29
CA VAL A 68 9.41 1.00 -7.24
C VAL A 68 9.95 1.56 -5.93
N LEU A 69 9.15 2.41 -5.28
CA LEU A 69 9.46 3.02 -3.98
C LEU A 69 8.49 2.48 -2.93
N ASP A 70 9.02 2.00 -1.80
CA ASP A 70 8.20 1.60 -0.66
C ASP A 70 8.81 2.13 0.65
N SER A 71 7.94 2.57 1.56
CA SER A 71 8.35 3.07 2.88
C SER A 71 8.75 1.94 3.83
N ALA A 72 8.27 0.73 3.61
CA ALA A 72 8.66 -0.44 4.37
C ALA A 72 10.04 -0.95 3.95
N SER A 73 10.65 -1.76 4.82
CA SER A 73 11.96 -2.38 4.60
C SER A 73 11.94 -3.56 3.61
N THR A 74 10.75 -4.05 3.26
CA THR A 74 10.53 -5.11 2.28
C THR A 74 9.13 -4.97 1.66
N PHE A 75 8.89 -5.69 0.57
CA PHE A 75 7.64 -5.67 -0.17
C PHE A 75 6.47 -6.35 0.56
N GLY A 76 5.24 -5.99 0.19
CA GLY A 76 4.02 -6.71 0.61
C GLY A 76 3.59 -6.54 2.06
N THR A 77 4.27 -5.71 2.86
CA THR A 77 4.05 -5.58 4.32
C THR A 77 2.73 -4.87 4.72
N GLY A 78 2.11 -4.14 3.78
CA GLY A 78 0.80 -3.51 3.96
C GLY A 78 -0.37 -4.49 3.84
N THR A 79 -1.51 -4.03 3.32
CA THR A 79 -2.73 -4.83 3.13
C THR A 79 -2.48 -6.13 2.33
N SER A 80 -1.47 -6.16 1.45
CA SER A 80 -1.12 -7.35 0.65
C SER A 80 -0.66 -8.56 1.47
N SER A 81 -0.21 -8.39 2.72
CA SER A 81 0.12 -9.50 3.64
C SER A 81 -1.01 -9.82 4.62
N ARG A 82 -2.12 -9.07 4.55
CA ARG A 82 -3.19 -9.09 5.55
C ARG A 82 -4.56 -9.20 4.88
N ASN A 83 -4.73 -10.28 4.14
CA ASN A 83 -5.96 -10.60 3.41
C ASN A 83 -6.22 -12.11 3.46
N SER A 84 -7.37 -12.52 2.93
CA SER A 84 -7.81 -13.90 2.98
C SER A 84 -6.99 -14.86 2.11
N GLU A 85 -6.08 -14.35 1.27
CA GLU A 85 -5.26 -15.12 0.31
C GLU A 85 -6.08 -15.92 -0.72
N VAL A 86 -7.34 -15.52 -0.91
CA VAL A 86 -8.28 -16.19 -1.83
C VAL A 86 -8.19 -15.56 -3.21
N ILE A 87 -8.01 -16.43 -4.21
CA ILE A 87 -8.21 -16.07 -5.62
C ILE A 87 -9.70 -16.24 -5.93
N HIS A 88 -10.40 -15.13 -6.18
CA HIS A 88 -11.80 -15.16 -6.60
C HIS A 88 -11.91 -15.79 -8.00
N ALA A 89 -12.96 -16.56 -8.28
CA ALA A 89 -13.07 -17.55 -9.37
C ALA A 89 -12.98 -17.07 -10.85
N GLY A 90 -12.35 -15.93 -11.15
CA GLY A 90 -11.89 -15.56 -12.49
C GLY A 90 -10.66 -16.38 -12.91
N ILE A 91 -10.90 -17.51 -13.59
CA ILE A 91 -10.05 -18.71 -13.77
C ILE A 91 -8.61 -18.49 -14.32
N TYR A 92 -7.64 -19.06 -13.57
CA TYR A 92 -6.22 -19.51 -13.78
C TYR A 92 -5.13 -18.58 -14.35
N TYR A 93 -4.00 -18.48 -13.60
CA TYR A 93 -2.62 -18.53 -14.13
C TYR A 93 -1.61 -19.15 -13.12
N PRO A 94 -0.62 -19.96 -13.57
CA PRO A 94 0.41 -20.58 -12.73
C PRO A 94 1.80 -19.88 -12.95
N PRO A 95 2.94 -20.45 -12.51
CA PRO A 95 3.78 -19.86 -11.47
C PRO A 95 5.05 -19.18 -12.02
N ASP A 96 5.23 -17.93 -11.62
CA ASP A 96 6.52 -17.24 -11.45
C ASP A 96 6.21 -15.99 -10.59
N SER A 97 7.13 -15.56 -9.70
CA SER A 97 6.80 -14.44 -8.82
C SER A 97 6.80 -13.13 -9.63
N LEU A 98 5.70 -12.36 -9.57
CA LEU A 98 5.58 -11.07 -10.27
C LEU A 98 6.77 -10.13 -9.97
N LYS A 99 7.29 -10.17 -8.74
CA LYS A 99 8.49 -9.43 -8.34
C LYS A 99 9.75 -9.89 -9.09
N GLY A 100 10.01 -11.20 -9.11
CA GLY A 100 11.18 -11.76 -9.79
C GLY A 100 11.15 -11.48 -11.29
N GLU A 101 9.98 -11.61 -11.92
CA GLU A 101 9.79 -11.22 -13.32
C GLU A 101 10.00 -9.71 -13.53
N ALA A 102 9.51 -8.85 -12.63
CA ALA A 102 9.75 -7.42 -12.71
C ALA A 102 11.25 -7.09 -12.67
N GLU A 103 12.01 -7.68 -11.74
CA GLU A 103 13.46 -7.49 -11.61
C GLU A 103 14.22 -7.98 -12.85
N ASN A 104 13.86 -9.17 -13.37
CA ASN A 104 14.44 -9.72 -14.60
C ASN A 104 14.19 -8.83 -15.83
N ASN A 105 13.09 -8.09 -15.83
CA ASN A 105 12.74 -7.13 -16.87
C ASN A 105 13.22 -5.70 -16.58
N GLY A 106 14.10 -5.50 -15.59
CA GLY A 106 14.76 -4.22 -15.34
C GLY A 106 14.12 -3.30 -14.30
N THR A 107 13.15 -3.79 -13.53
CA THR A 107 12.60 -3.04 -12.39
C THR A 107 13.61 -2.94 -11.25
N THR A 108 13.76 -1.73 -10.71
CA THR A 108 14.53 -1.48 -9.48
C THR A 108 13.58 -1.26 -8.31
N PHE A 109 13.81 -1.97 -7.19
CA PHE A 109 13.09 -1.75 -5.93
C PHE A 109 13.95 -0.94 -4.95
N SER A 110 13.38 0.11 -4.36
CA SER A 110 13.96 0.88 -3.26
C SER A 110 13.03 0.82 -2.05
N TYR A 111 13.53 0.23 -0.98
CA TYR A 111 12.85 0.07 0.31
C TYR A 111 13.34 1.10 1.32
N ASN A 112 12.53 1.41 2.33
CA ASN A 112 12.77 2.50 3.29
C ASN A 112 12.90 3.87 2.60
N SER A 113 12.19 4.06 1.50
CA SER A 113 12.16 5.30 0.73
C SER A 113 10.71 5.77 0.66
N THR A 114 10.37 6.79 1.45
CA THR A 114 9.00 7.28 1.52
C THR A 114 8.78 8.46 0.57
N VAL A 115 7.75 8.37 -0.27
CA VAL A 115 7.24 9.54 -1.00
C VAL A 115 6.31 10.31 -0.06
N ILE A 116 6.67 11.55 0.27
CA ILE A 116 5.91 12.39 1.22
C ILE A 116 5.03 13.43 0.54
N GLY A 117 5.07 13.51 -0.79
CA GLY A 117 4.33 14.45 -1.59
C GLY A 117 5.06 14.78 -2.88
N GLY A 118 4.69 15.90 -3.49
CA GLY A 118 5.33 16.38 -4.71
C GLY A 118 4.68 17.65 -5.21
N HIS A 119 5.21 18.19 -6.31
CA HIS A 119 4.63 19.35 -6.97
C HIS A 119 4.69 19.21 -8.48
N LEU A 120 3.71 19.81 -9.15
CA LEU A 120 3.68 19.92 -10.60
C LEU A 120 4.51 21.13 -11.03
N GLU A 121 5.52 20.90 -11.86
CA GLU A 121 6.29 21.94 -12.52
C GLU A 121 6.20 21.72 -14.04
N GLY A 122 5.51 22.62 -14.74
CA GLY A 122 5.13 22.39 -16.14
C GLY A 122 4.25 21.15 -16.29
N ASN A 123 4.69 20.18 -17.10
CA ASN A 123 3.98 18.91 -17.32
C ASN A 123 4.62 17.74 -16.57
N CYS A 124 5.49 18.00 -15.58
CA CYS A 124 6.22 16.98 -14.86
C CYS A 124 5.89 17.02 -13.38
N LEU A 125 5.53 15.87 -12.80
CA LEU A 125 5.37 15.73 -11.36
C LEU A 125 6.75 15.50 -10.72
N HIS A 126 7.16 16.38 -9.82
CA HIS A 126 8.38 16.28 -9.03
C HIS A 126 8.03 15.67 -7.68
N LEU A 127 8.49 14.45 -7.43
CA LEU A 127 8.23 13.69 -6.21
C LEU A 127 9.26 14.02 -5.13
N TYR A 128 8.79 14.17 -3.89
CA TYR A 128 9.61 14.44 -2.72
C TYR A 128 9.86 13.16 -1.95
N ILE A 129 11.13 12.76 -1.84
CA ILE A 129 11.56 11.51 -1.21
C ILE A 129 12.35 11.82 0.06
N VAL A 130 12.08 11.04 1.12
CA VAL A 130 12.85 11.02 2.37
C VAL A 130 13.13 9.58 2.78
N GLU A 131 14.18 9.34 3.54
CA GLU A 131 14.37 8.03 4.18
C GLU A 131 13.26 7.80 5.21
N SER A 132 12.68 6.60 5.21
CA SER A 132 11.55 6.29 6.10
C SER A 132 11.90 6.43 7.59
N LYS A 133 13.17 6.18 7.94
CA LYS A 133 13.69 6.37 9.29
C LYS A 133 13.71 7.85 9.70
N ASP A 134 14.03 8.75 8.78
CA ASP A 134 14.06 10.18 9.09
C ASP A 134 12.64 10.73 9.24
N LEU A 135 11.71 10.22 8.43
CA LEU A 135 10.28 10.45 8.62
C LEU A 135 9.76 9.89 9.96
N GLU A 136 10.24 8.73 10.41
CA GLU A 136 9.89 8.16 11.74
C GLU A 136 10.35 9.04 12.90
N ASN A 137 11.49 9.73 12.76
CA ASN A 137 12.05 10.62 13.76
C ASN A 137 11.51 12.05 13.67
N TRP A 138 10.69 12.35 12.65
CA TRP A 138 10.10 13.66 12.48
C TRP A 138 9.02 13.91 13.52
N ASN A 139 9.16 15.00 14.26
CA ASN A 139 8.28 15.34 15.38
C ASN A 139 7.27 16.46 15.05
N GLY A 140 7.27 16.97 13.82
CA GLY A 140 6.35 18.03 13.39
C GLY A 140 6.84 19.46 13.63
N ASP A 141 7.95 19.66 14.35
CA ASP A 141 8.40 21.00 14.77
C ASP A 141 9.05 21.82 13.63
N TYR A 142 9.40 21.17 12.53
CA TYR A 142 10.03 21.78 11.36
C TYR A 142 9.46 21.21 10.06
N PRO A 143 9.51 21.96 8.94
CA PRO A 143 9.06 21.44 7.65
C PRO A 143 9.85 20.19 7.24
N LEU A 144 9.15 19.18 6.72
CA LEU A 144 9.80 18.05 6.05
C LEU A 144 10.44 18.54 4.75
N HIS A 145 11.77 18.50 4.69
CA HIS A 145 12.52 18.79 3.48
C HIS A 145 12.84 17.48 2.74
N PRO A 146 12.65 17.41 1.41
CA PRO A 146 13.05 16.23 0.66
C PRO A 146 14.57 16.07 0.67
N GLU A 147 15.02 14.82 0.79
CA GLU A 147 16.42 14.43 0.64
C GLU A 147 16.76 14.16 -0.84
N LEU A 148 15.76 13.80 -1.63
CA LEU A 148 15.86 13.51 -3.06
C LEU A 148 14.58 13.95 -3.76
N VAL A 149 14.73 14.53 -4.95
CA VAL A 149 13.62 14.83 -5.87
C VAL A 149 13.69 13.89 -7.07
N LEU A 150 12.59 13.25 -7.40
CA LEU A 150 12.47 12.43 -8.61
C LEU A 150 11.51 13.08 -9.60
N VAL A 151 11.90 13.11 -10.88
CA VAL A 151 11.11 13.68 -11.98
C VAL A 151 10.84 12.59 -13.03
N PRO A 152 9.89 11.69 -12.77
CA PRO A 152 9.50 10.64 -13.70
C PRO A 152 8.57 11.15 -14.82
N LYS A 153 8.52 10.43 -15.95
CA LYS A 153 7.52 10.66 -17.00
C LYS A 153 6.16 10.06 -16.66
N LEU A 154 6.15 8.95 -15.92
CA LEU A 154 4.95 8.29 -15.41
C LEU A 154 5.09 8.00 -13.92
N VAL A 155 4.11 8.39 -13.12
CA VAL A 155 3.93 8.08 -11.70
C VAL A 155 2.67 7.26 -11.54
N VAL A 156 2.79 6.11 -10.91
CA VAL A 156 1.64 5.33 -10.46
C VAL A 156 1.59 5.32 -8.95
N ASN A 157 0.64 6.06 -8.37
CA ASN A 157 0.35 6.06 -6.94
C ASN A 157 -0.49 4.82 -6.59
N SER A 158 0.18 3.79 -6.11
CA SER A 158 -0.40 2.52 -5.62
C SER A 158 -0.14 2.30 -4.13
N ALA A 159 -0.10 3.38 -3.35
CA ALA A 159 0.31 3.37 -1.93
C ALA A 159 -0.74 2.78 -0.96
N GLY A 160 -1.77 2.09 -1.46
CA GLY A 160 -2.78 1.38 -0.67
C GLY A 160 -3.52 2.31 0.30
N LEU A 161 -3.36 2.07 1.62
CA LEU A 161 -3.98 2.88 2.68
C LEU A 161 -3.56 4.36 2.61
N SER A 162 -2.38 4.64 2.07
CA SER A 162 -1.83 6.00 1.97
C SER A 162 -2.10 6.69 0.64
N SER A 163 -2.69 6.01 -0.35
CA SER A 163 -2.89 6.60 -1.70
C SER A 163 -3.58 7.95 -1.63
N LEU A 164 -4.65 8.07 -0.83
CA LEU A 164 -5.43 9.29 -0.66
C LEU A 164 -4.66 10.40 0.05
N ALA A 165 -3.94 10.06 1.13
CA ALA A 165 -3.11 11.01 1.88
C ALA A 165 -2.00 11.56 0.99
N LEU A 166 -1.36 10.70 0.20
CA LEU A 166 -0.29 11.08 -0.71
C LEU A 166 -0.80 11.95 -1.85
N ALA A 167 -1.94 11.60 -2.47
CA ALA A 167 -2.51 12.40 -3.56
C ALA A 167 -2.83 13.84 -3.12
N LYS A 168 -3.34 14.02 -1.89
CA LYS A 168 -3.60 15.35 -1.30
C LYS A 168 -2.33 16.20 -1.11
N ARG A 169 -1.16 15.56 -1.12
CA ARG A 169 0.16 16.21 -1.02
C ARG A 169 0.85 16.42 -2.37
N PHE A 170 0.17 16.15 -3.48
CA PHE A 170 0.63 16.55 -4.81
C PHE A 170 0.13 17.96 -5.12
N HIS A 171 0.99 18.96 -4.91
CA HIS A 171 0.69 20.34 -5.23
C HIS A 171 0.50 20.49 -6.74
N GLY A 172 -0.68 20.94 -7.16
CA GLY A 172 -1.08 21.02 -8.57
C GLY A 172 -2.12 19.97 -8.99
N LEU A 173 -2.41 18.98 -8.13
CA LEU A 173 -3.60 18.14 -8.26
C LEU A 173 -4.78 18.82 -7.56
N ASP A 174 -5.93 18.88 -8.21
CA ASP A 174 -7.16 19.40 -7.60
C ASP A 174 -7.68 18.42 -6.54
N ASN A 175 -7.71 18.84 -5.28
CA ASN A 175 -8.22 18.02 -4.18
C ASN A 175 -9.71 17.70 -4.33
N GLY A 176 -10.47 18.48 -5.11
CA GLY A 176 -11.89 18.23 -5.38
C GLY A 176 -12.15 16.92 -6.13
N ILE A 177 -11.14 16.39 -6.84
CA ILE A 177 -11.27 15.13 -7.60
C ILE A 177 -10.89 13.88 -6.80
N ILE A 178 -10.29 14.08 -5.61
CA ILE A 178 -9.87 13.00 -4.73
C ILE A 178 -11.10 12.53 -3.93
N PRO A 179 -11.48 11.23 -4.02
CA PRO A 179 -12.65 10.74 -3.31
C PRO A 179 -12.46 10.77 -1.78
N PRO A 180 -13.56 10.71 -0.99
CA PRO A 180 -13.45 10.54 0.46
C PRO A 180 -12.77 9.21 0.81
N GLY A 181 -12.07 9.18 1.95
CA GLY A 181 -11.34 8.01 2.42
C GLY A 181 -11.90 7.48 3.73
N PHE A 182 -12.04 6.16 3.82
CA PHE A 182 -12.47 5.43 5.00
C PHE A 182 -11.60 4.20 5.19
N PHE A 183 -11.60 3.65 6.41
CA PHE A 183 -10.80 2.48 6.76
C PHE A 183 -11.69 1.43 7.43
N ALA A 184 -11.65 0.21 6.90
CA ALA A 184 -12.39 -0.92 7.46
C ALA A 184 -11.41 -2.04 7.81
N ARG A 185 -11.14 -2.21 9.12
CA ARG A 185 -10.39 -3.33 9.66
C ARG A 185 -11.24 -4.59 9.59
N GLY A 186 -10.62 -5.69 9.17
CA GLY A 186 -11.19 -7.03 9.17
C GLY A 186 -10.33 -7.95 10.00
N CYS A 187 -10.88 -8.45 11.09
CA CYS A 187 -10.24 -9.36 12.02
C CYS A 187 -10.49 -10.80 11.63
N TYR A 188 -9.49 -11.65 11.82
CA TYR A 188 -9.56 -13.09 11.63
C TYR A 188 -9.33 -13.81 12.95
N PHE A 189 -10.05 -14.92 13.12
CA PHE A 189 -9.88 -15.83 14.25
C PHE A 189 -9.49 -17.21 13.77
N THR A 190 -8.58 -17.86 14.48
CA THR A 190 -8.19 -19.25 14.19
C THR A 190 -8.87 -20.20 15.16
N LEU A 191 -9.12 -21.43 14.70
CA LEU A 191 -9.64 -22.49 15.57
C LEU A 191 -8.51 -23.13 16.37
N SER A 192 -8.64 -23.14 17.70
CA SER A 192 -7.65 -23.79 18.59
C SER A 192 -7.72 -25.31 18.53
N SER A 193 -6.55 -25.95 18.52
CA SER A 193 -6.35 -27.37 18.83
C SER A 193 -7.20 -28.38 18.03
N THR A 194 -7.32 -28.20 16.72
CA THR A 194 -7.87 -29.22 15.81
C THR A 194 -6.75 -29.99 15.13
N LYS A 195 -6.63 -31.30 15.45
CA LYS A 195 -5.72 -32.23 14.74
C LYS A 195 -6.11 -32.44 13.27
N VAL A 196 -7.39 -32.23 12.94
CA VAL A 196 -7.96 -32.30 11.60
C VAL A 196 -8.89 -31.10 11.43
N PRO A 197 -8.72 -30.25 10.41
CA PRO A 197 -9.61 -29.13 10.17
C PRO A 197 -11.03 -29.63 9.82
N PRO A 198 -12.09 -28.98 10.31
CA PRO A 198 -13.48 -29.39 10.04
C PRO A 198 -13.94 -29.17 8.59
N PHE A 199 -13.15 -28.48 7.76
CA PHE A 199 -13.47 -28.19 6.37
C PHE A 199 -12.26 -28.43 5.47
N GLU A 200 -12.53 -28.93 4.27
CA GLU A 200 -11.54 -29.12 3.18
C GLU A 200 -11.70 -28.04 2.08
N HIS A 201 -12.75 -27.22 2.18
CA HIS A 201 -13.09 -26.19 1.20
C HIS A 201 -13.36 -24.85 1.88
N LEU A 202 -13.20 -23.76 1.12
CA LEU A 202 -13.58 -22.43 1.55
C LEU A 202 -15.11 -22.33 1.65
N ILE A 203 -15.61 -21.68 2.70
CA ILE A 203 -17.05 -21.48 2.92
C ILE A 203 -17.35 -19.99 2.92
N TYR A 204 -18.26 -19.58 2.06
CA TYR A 204 -18.74 -18.20 1.94
C TYR A 204 -20.25 -18.21 2.17
N PRO A 205 -20.72 -17.79 3.36
CA PRO A 205 -22.14 -17.62 3.61
C PRO A 205 -22.75 -16.61 2.65
N ILE A 206 -24.02 -16.80 2.31
CA ILE A 206 -24.78 -15.80 1.55
C ILE A 206 -24.81 -14.51 2.38
N PRO A 207 -24.47 -13.34 1.80
CA PRO A 207 -24.59 -12.08 2.50
C PRO A 207 -26.03 -11.85 2.99
N GLU A 208 -26.23 -11.72 4.30
CA GLU A 208 -27.49 -11.29 4.91
C GLU A 208 -27.40 -9.81 5.29
N ASP A 209 -28.50 -9.06 5.18
CA ASP A 209 -28.53 -7.65 5.59
C ASP A 209 -28.15 -7.52 7.07
N GLY A 210 -26.98 -6.92 7.34
CA GLY A 210 -26.43 -6.78 8.69
C GLY A 210 -25.68 -8.00 9.23
N GLY A 211 -25.61 -9.10 8.47
CA GLY A 211 -24.79 -10.28 8.80
C GLY A 211 -23.30 -10.01 8.62
N LEU A 212 -22.46 -10.59 9.49
CA LEU A 212 -21.01 -10.39 9.45
C LEU A 212 -20.35 -11.10 8.26
N GLY A 213 -21.05 -12.07 7.64
CA GLY A 213 -20.55 -12.81 6.47
C GLY A 213 -19.21 -13.50 6.76
N VAL A 214 -19.13 -14.25 7.86
CA VAL A 214 -17.86 -14.86 8.30
C VAL A 214 -17.48 -15.98 7.33
N HIS A 215 -16.41 -15.77 6.56
CA HIS A 215 -15.91 -16.82 5.67
C HIS A 215 -15.07 -17.83 6.45
N VAL A 216 -14.95 -19.02 5.89
CA VAL A 216 -13.92 -19.99 6.23
C VAL A 216 -12.86 -19.96 5.15
N THR A 217 -11.62 -19.71 5.55
CA THR A 217 -10.47 -19.82 4.67
C THR A 217 -9.44 -20.77 5.24
N LEU A 218 -8.65 -21.38 4.36
CA LEU A 218 -7.56 -22.28 4.68
C LEU A 218 -6.30 -21.67 4.07
N ASP A 219 -5.22 -21.58 4.84
CA ASP A 219 -3.91 -21.32 4.25
C ASP A 219 -3.28 -22.60 3.70
N LEU A 220 -2.10 -22.45 3.09
CA LEU A 220 -1.38 -23.54 2.44
C LEU A 220 -0.90 -24.63 3.42
N ASP A 221 -0.79 -24.30 4.71
CA ASP A 221 -0.48 -25.26 5.78
C ASP A 221 -1.74 -25.95 6.34
N GLY A 222 -2.92 -25.62 5.78
CA GLY A 222 -4.20 -26.18 6.20
C GLY A 222 -4.77 -25.56 7.48
N GLN A 223 -4.19 -24.46 7.97
CA GLN A 223 -4.69 -23.76 9.15
C GLN A 223 -5.96 -22.98 8.78
N LEU A 224 -7.04 -23.31 9.49
CA LEU A 224 -8.34 -22.70 9.30
C LEU A 224 -8.41 -21.32 9.95
N LYS A 225 -8.96 -20.36 9.20
CA LYS A 225 -9.26 -19.00 9.62
C LYS A 225 -10.74 -18.71 9.40
N PHE A 226 -11.36 -18.03 10.37
CA PHE A 226 -12.69 -17.46 10.26
C PHE A 226 -12.58 -15.95 10.11
N GLY A 227 -13.35 -15.38 9.18
CA GLY A 227 -13.41 -13.94 8.94
C GLY A 227 -13.20 -13.61 7.47
N PRO A 228 -12.85 -12.36 7.14
CA PRO A 228 -12.77 -11.23 8.06
C PRO A 228 -14.15 -10.72 8.48
N ASP A 229 -14.23 -10.07 9.63
CA ASP A 229 -15.35 -9.18 9.95
C ASP A 229 -15.18 -7.78 9.34
N VAL A 230 -16.03 -6.85 9.78
CA VAL A 230 -15.95 -5.42 9.45
C VAL A 230 -15.97 -4.59 10.73
N GLU A 231 -14.94 -3.79 10.89
CA GLU A 231 -14.77 -2.76 11.91
C GLU A 231 -14.32 -1.47 11.25
N TRP A 232 -15.19 -0.45 11.27
CA TRP A 232 -14.81 0.87 10.80
C TRP A 232 -13.90 1.52 11.84
N ILE A 233 -12.75 2.01 11.39
CA ILE A 233 -11.76 2.68 12.23
C ILE A 233 -11.52 4.09 11.69
N ASP A 234 -11.10 4.98 12.57
CA ASP A 234 -10.69 6.32 12.17
C ASP A 234 -9.40 6.27 11.35
N GLY A 235 -9.22 7.28 10.50
CA GLY A 235 -7.95 7.51 9.84
C GLY A 235 -6.88 7.98 10.81
N ILE A 236 -5.63 7.90 10.38
CA ILE A 236 -4.48 8.46 11.08
C ILE A 236 -3.92 9.63 10.25
N ASP A 237 -3.02 10.41 10.85
CA ASP A 237 -2.34 11.48 10.12
C ASP A 237 -1.51 10.93 8.95
N ASP A 238 -1.19 11.79 7.99
CA ASP A 238 -0.51 11.40 6.76
C ASP A 238 0.83 10.69 7.02
N VAL A 239 1.61 11.15 8.00
CA VAL A 239 2.95 10.59 8.27
C VAL A 239 2.82 9.20 8.87
N SER A 240 1.94 9.04 9.86
CA SER A 240 1.62 7.72 10.40
C SER A 240 1.05 6.79 9.33
N SER A 241 0.26 7.31 8.38
CA SER A 241 -0.25 6.56 7.24
C SER A 241 0.89 6.08 6.33
N PHE A 242 1.79 6.97 5.91
CA PHE A 242 2.93 6.64 5.04
C PHE A 242 3.83 5.56 5.63
N LEU A 243 3.92 5.50 6.96
CA LEU A 243 4.70 4.51 7.71
C LEU A 243 3.86 3.28 8.14
N ASN A 244 2.60 3.18 7.68
CA ASN A 244 1.68 2.10 7.98
C ASN A 244 1.47 1.85 9.50
N LYS A 245 1.42 2.92 10.30
CA LYS A 245 1.26 2.86 11.78
C LYS A 245 -0.20 2.73 12.24
N TYR A 246 -1.04 2.05 11.46
CA TYR A 246 -2.42 1.76 11.85
C TYR A 246 -2.47 0.72 12.99
N ASP A 247 -3.56 0.73 13.77
CA ASP A 247 -3.82 -0.30 14.76
C ASP A 247 -4.32 -1.60 14.11
N TYR A 248 -3.46 -2.61 14.10
CA TYR A 248 -3.76 -3.96 13.60
C TYR A 248 -4.12 -4.96 14.73
N SER A 249 -4.30 -4.50 15.97
CA SER A 249 -4.66 -5.39 17.07
C SER A 249 -6.00 -6.09 16.85
N VAL A 250 -6.08 -7.35 17.28
CA VAL A 250 -7.32 -8.14 17.25
C VAL A 250 -7.78 -8.33 18.69
N SER A 251 -8.84 -7.63 19.08
CA SER A 251 -9.43 -7.82 20.41
C SER A 251 -10.08 -9.19 20.52
N ALA A 252 -9.71 -9.96 21.56
CA ALA A 252 -10.27 -11.27 21.84
C ALA A 252 -11.80 -11.23 22.05
N SER A 253 -12.34 -10.13 22.61
CA SER A 253 -13.78 -9.98 22.80
C SER A 253 -14.58 -9.96 21.49
N ARG A 254 -13.95 -9.63 20.35
CA ARG A 254 -14.64 -9.65 19.05
C ARG A 254 -15.06 -11.07 18.64
N ALA A 255 -14.41 -12.10 19.17
CA ALA A 255 -14.80 -13.50 18.93
C ALA A 255 -16.27 -13.76 19.28
N GLU A 256 -16.83 -13.05 20.26
CA GLU A 256 -18.24 -13.17 20.67
C GLU A 256 -19.22 -12.95 19.50
N ARG A 257 -18.85 -12.08 18.54
CA ARG A 257 -19.66 -11.82 17.33
C ARG A 257 -19.51 -12.91 16.27
N PHE A 258 -18.45 -13.70 16.31
CA PHE A 258 -18.16 -14.75 15.34
C PHE A 258 -18.91 -16.04 15.64
N TYR A 259 -19.03 -16.43 16.92
CA TYR A 259 -19.73 -17.67 17.32
C TYR A 259 -21.13 -17.84 16.71
N PRO A 260 -22.07 -16.88 16.82
CA PRO A 260 -23.41 -17.05 16.26
C PRO A 260 -23.39 -17.20 14.72
N GLU A 261 -22.53 -16.44 14.03
CA GLU A 261 -22.43 -16.48 12.57
C GLU A 261 -21.79 -17.78 12.07
N ILE A 262 -20.71 -18.24 12.71
CA ILE A 262 -20.07 -19.50 12.35
C ILE A 262 -21.00 -20.69 12.64
N ARG A 263 -21.77 -20.65 13.74
CA ARG A 263 -22.71 -21.72 14.11
C ARG A 263 -23.84 -21.93 13.10
N LYS A 264 -24.12 -20.97 12.22
CA LYS A 264 -25.07 -21.15 11.11
C LYS A 264 -24.66 -22.29 10.17
N TYR A 265 -23.36 -22.50 9.96
CA TYR A 265 -22.81 -23.57 9.11
C TYR A 265 -21.90 -24.56 9.86
N TYR A 266 -21.54 -24.27 11.12
CA TYR A 266 -20.78 -25.16 12.01
C TYR A 266 -21.37 -25.20 13.43
N PRO A 267 -22.54 -25.85 13.62
CA PRO A 267 -23.31 -25.75 14.87
C PRO A 267 -22.57 -26.24 16.12
N ASN A 268 -21.64 -27.18 15.96
CA ASN A 268 -20.88 -27.78 17.05
C ASN A 268 -19.64 -26.99 17.47
N LEU A 269 -19.48 -25.73 17.00
CA LEU A 269 -18.39 -24.86 17.42
C LEU A 269 -18.46 -24.62 18.93
N LYS A 270 -17.42 -25.08 19.65
CA LYS A 270 -17.30 -24.96 21.12
C LYS A 270 -17.01 -23.52 21.54
N ASP A 271 -17.60 -23.06 22.63
CA ASP A 271 -17.23 -21.77 23.24
C ASP A 271 -15.75 -21.75 23.63
N GLY A 272 -15.12 -20.57 23.53
CA GLY A 272 -13.70 -20.38 23.82
C GLY A 272 -12.72 -21.00 22.81
N SER A 273 -13.21 -21.64 21.74
CA SER A 273 -12.34 -22.30 20.76
C SER A 273 -11.73 -21.37 19.72
N LEU A 274 -12.21 -20.13 19.60
CA LEU A 274 -11.65 -19.11 18.71
C LEU A 274 -10.51 -18.35 19.39
N GLN A 275 -9.37 -18.25 18.71
CA GLN A 275 -8.21 -17.48 19.15
C GLN A 275 -7.99 -16.30 18.20
N PRO A 276 -7.59 -15.12 18.72
CA PRO A 276 -7.23 -13.99 17.87
C PRO A 276 -6.15 -14.40 16.86
N GLY A 277 -6.43 -14.20 15.57
CA GLY A 277 -5.47 -14.39 14.50
C GLY A 277 -4.76 -13.08 14.18
N TYR A 278 -5.08 -12.51 13.03
CA TYR A 278 -4.54 -11.24 12.55
C TYR A 278 -5.67 -10.32 12.06
N SER A 279 -5.34 -9.07 11.74
CA SER A 279 -6.24 -8.18 11.03
C SER A 279 -5.58 -7.57 9.80
N GLY A 280 -6.41 -7.19 8.85
CA GLY A 280 -6.05 -6.34 7.71
C GLY A 280 -6.98 -5.15 7.62
N ILE A 281 -6.54 -4.07 6.96
CA ILE A 281 -7.34 -2.86 6.79
C ILE A 281 -7.59 -2.66 5.29
N ARG A 282 -8.86 -2.42 4.96
CA ARG A 282 -9.29 -2.11 3.60
C ARG A 282 -9.30 -0.60 3.38
N PRO A 283 -8.64 -0.08 2.31
CA PRO A 283 -8.80 1.31 1.90
C PRO A 283 -10.17 1.45 1.22
N LYS A 284 -11.11 2.13 1.88
CA LYS A 284 -12.49 2.30 1.42
C LYS A 284 -12.69 3.72 0.90
N ILE A 285 -13.50 3.87 -0.15
CA ILE A 285 -13.92 5.19 -0.68
C ILE A 285 -15.42 5.46 -0.50
N SER A 286 -16.13 4.51 0.11
CA SER A 286 -17.51 4.62 0.58
C SER A 286 -17.56 4.26 2.07
N GLY A 287 -18.24 5.09 2.85
CA GLY A 287 -18.30 4.98 4.30
C GLY A 287 -19.35 3.98 4.83
N PRO A 288 -19.50 3.90 6.17
CA PRO A 288 -20.52 3.07 6.79
C PRO A 288 -21.93 3.44 6.29
N ARG A 289 -22.73 2.43 5.96
CA ARG A 289 -24.11 2.58 5.44
C ARG A 289 -24.22 3.22 4.04
N GLN A 290 -23.10 3.40 3.35
CA GLN A 290 -23.10 3.76 1.94
C GLN A 290 -22.93 2.50 1.09
N SER A 291 -23.49 2.51 -0.12
CA SER A 291 -23.27 1.43 -1.08
C SER A 291 -21.77 1.36 -1.42
N PRO A 292 -21.20 0.15 -1.55
CA PRO A 292 -19.84 -0.02 -2.04
C PRO A 292 -19.65 0.67 -3.39
N ILE A 293 -18.51 1.34 -3.55
CA ILE A 293 -18.09 1.95 -4.81
C ILE A 293 -16.96 1.09 -5.38
N ASP A 294 -16.90 1.00 -6.71
CA ASP A 294 -15.86 0.26 -7.43
C ASP A 294 -14.46 0.90 -7.26
N PHE A 295 -13.41 0.20 -7.70
CA PHE A 295 -12.06 0.73 -7.75
C PHE A 295 -12.01 2.05 -8.54
N VAL A 296 -11.23 3.00 -8.04
CA VAL A 296 -11.02 4.28 -8.71
C VAL A 296 -9.59 4.33 -9.23
N ILE A 297 -9.45 4.27 -10.56
CA ILE A 297 -8.18 4.45 -11.28
C ILE A 297 -8.30 5.76 -12.07
N GLN A 298 -7.61 6.80 -11.63
CA GLN A 298 -7.64 8.11 -12.25
C GLN A 298 -6.33 8.39 -12.98
N GLY A 299 -6.39 8.83 -14.23
CA GLY A 299 -5.23 9.32 -14.98
C GLY A 299 -5.39 10.76 -15.46
N GLU A 300 -4.47 11.20 -16.31
CA GLU A 300 -4.45 12.54 -16.93
C GLU A 300 -5.81 12.93 -17.54
N ASP A 301 -6.54 11.98 -18.10
CA ASP A 301 -7.86 12.17 -18.71
C ASP A 301 -8.96 12.55 -17.71
N ILE A 302 -8.77 12.25 -16.43
CA ILE A 302 -9.72 12.56 -15.36
C ILE A 302 -9.26 13.79 -14.58
N HIS A 303 -8.01 13.80 -14.10
CA HIS A 303 -7.51 14.85 -13.21
C HIS A 303 -6.63 15.91 -13.87
N GLY A 304 -6.33 15.78 -15.16
CA GLY A 304 -5.56 16.76 -15.93
C GLY A 304 -4.05 16.78 -15.68
N VAL A 305 -3.55 16.16 -14.61
CA VAL A 305 -2.11 16.05 -14.33
C VAL A 305 -1.41 15.06 -15.28
N PRO A 306 -0.51 15.51 -16.17
CA PRO A 306 0.18 14.62 -17.11
C PRO A 306 1.10 13.63 -16.40
N GLY A 307 1.09 12.38 -16.87
CA GLY A 307 1.97 11.35 -16.35
C GLY A 307 1.66 10.90 -14.91
N LEU A 308 0.53 11.29 -14.32
CA LEU A 308 0.09 10.77 -13.02
C LEU A 308 -1.05 9.77 -13.21
N VAL A 309 -0.99 8.66 -12.48
CA VAL A 309 -2.10 7.71 -12.31
C VAL A 309 -2.28 7.45 -10.81
N ASN A 310 -3.48 7.66 -10.28
CA ASN A 310 -3.83 7.38 -8.90
C ASN A 310 -4.75 6.16 -8.80
N LEU A 311 -4.46 5.27 -7.84
CA LEU A 311 -5.30 4.13 -7.50
C LEU A 311 -5.88 4.33 -6.09
N PHE A 312 -7.20 4.44 -6.01
CA PHE A 312 -7.95 4.59 -4.77
C PHE A 312 -8.95 3.45 -4.59
N GLY A 313 -9.19 3.08 -3.33
CA GLY A 313 -10.21 2.09 -3.01
C GLY A 313 -9.88 0.68 -3.48
N ILE A 314 -8.61 0.35 -3.74
CA ILE A 314 -8.20 -1.00 -4.17
C ILE A 314 -8.24 -1.97 -2.99
N GLU A 315 -9.45 -2.33 -2.58
CA GLU A 315 -9.75 -3.35 -1.59
C GLU A 315 -9.95 -4.72 -2.24
N SER A 316 -10.72 -5.64 -1.64
CA SER A 316 -11.08 -6.91 -2.32
C SER A 316 -12.00 -6.65 -3.51
N PRO A 317 -11.78 -7.28 -4.69
CA PRO A 317 -10.86 -8.38 -4.99
C PRO A 317 -9.52 -7.94 -5.62
N GLY A 318 -8.88 -6.89 -5.12
CA GLY A 318 -7.69 -6.25 -5.70
C GLY A 318 -6.44 -7.13 -5.78
N LEU A 319 -6.32 -8.14 -4.91
CA LEU A 319 -5.30 -9.19 -5.07
C LEU A 319 -5.55 -9.97 -6.37
N THR A 320 -6.77 -10.48 -6.55
CA THR A 320 -7.17 -11.23 -7.75
C THR A 320 -7.11 -10.37 -9.01
N ALA A 321 -7.52 -9.11 -8.92
CA ALA A 321 -7.55 -8.18 -10.05
C ALA A 321 -6.20 -7.52 -10.35
N SER A 322 -5.14 -7.80 -9.59
CA SER A 322 -3.85 -7.07 -9.67
C SER A 322 -3.23 -7.07 -11.07
N MET A 323 -3.24 -8.19 -11.78
CA MET A 323 -2.72 -8.28 -13.16
C MET A 323 -3.59 -7.51 -14.15
N ALA A 324 -4.92 -7.61 -14.05
CA ALA A 324 -5.84 -6.87 -14.91
C ALA A 324 -5.72 -5.34 -14.69
N ILE A 325 -5.51 -4.91 -13.45
CA ILE A 325 -5.24 -3.51 -13.10
C ILE A 325 -3.93 -3.06 -13.77
N ALA A 326 -2.87 -3.88 -13.71
CA ALA A 326 -1.59 -3.59 -14.32
C ALA A 326 -1.70 -3.45 -15.86
N GLU A 327 -2.36 -4.40 -16.52
CA GLU A 327 -2.63 -4.38 -17.96
C GLU A 327 -3.44 -3.14 -18.36
N HIS A 328 -4.48 -2.79 -17.58
CA HIS A 328 -5.28 -1.59 -17.80
C HIS A 328 -4.41 -0.33 -17.77
N ILE A 329 -3.55 -0.19 -16.75
CA ILE A 329 -2.68 0.98 -16.61
C ILE A 329 -1.67 1.05 -17.76
N ALA A 330 -1.01 -0.05 -18.08
CA ALA A 330 -0.02 -0.08 -19.15
C ALA A 330 -0.65 0.16 -20.52
N SER A 331 -1.85 -0.36 -20.80
CA SER A 331 -2.53 -0.14 -22.08
C SER A 331 -2.98 1.30 -22.29
N ARG A 332 -3.33 2.01 -21.21
CA ARG A 332 -4.01 3.31 -21.29
C ARG A 332 -3.07 4.49 -21.07
N PHE A 333 -2.04 4.32 -20.24
CA PHE A 333 -1.19 5.44 -19.80
C PHE A 333 0.27 5.28 -20.21
N LEU A 334 0.66 4.14 -20.79
CA LEU A 334 1.96 4.00 -21.41
C LEU A 334 1.93 4.57 -22.83
N LYS A 335 2.52 5.76 -22.98
CA LYS A 335 2.78 6.41 -24.28
C LYS A 335 4.19 6.07 -24.78
#